data_AF-A0A514XH68-F1
#
_entry.id   AF-A0A514XH68-F1
#
_cell.length_a   1.000
_cell.length_b   1.000
_cell.length_c   1.000
_cell.angle_alpha   90.00
_cell.angle_beta   90.00
_cell.angle_gamma   90.00
#
_symmetry.space_group_name_H-M   'P 1'
#
loop_
_entity.id
_entity.type
_entity.pdbx_description
1 polymer ?
#
loop_
_entity_poly.entity_id
_entity_poly.type
_entity_poly.pdbx_seq_one_letter_code
_entity_poly.pdbx_strand_id
1 'polypeptide(L)'
;MKATLDAEAQKALTETQTHFKEDFTTNRGFFTEADETALRALALEKLDLELLKNGTSEINSTELRRAWNTVVTDFHRNNYWDFEPTFEKRPKVLTQEQKTFREMFPYVWAVIQSGIILKTAVYYFGIRSSSDPSTENHIFLYLALATSAGTLIYFAWKNSRNQ
;
A
#
# COMPACT_ATOMS: atom_id res chain seq x y z
N MET A 1 -39.69 11.87 6.30
CA MET A 1 -39.33 12.58 7.55
C MET A 1 -37.84 12.39 7.75
N LYS A 2 -37.04 13.45 7.96
CA LYS A 2 -35.64 13.29 8.39
C LYS A 2 -35.70 12.88 9.87
N ALA A 3 -35.38 11.63 10.17
CA ALA A 3 -35.28 11.18 11.54
C ALA A 3 -34.24 12.04 12.27
N THR A 4 -34.57 12.50 13.47
CA THR A 4 -33.64 13.28 14.30
C THR A 4 -32.69 12.29 14.97
N LEU A 5 -31.43 12.32 14.55
CA LEU A 5 -30.34 11.56 15.15
C LEU A 5 -29.91 12.25 16.44
N ASP A 6 -29.77 11.47 17.52
CA ASP A 6 -29.08 11.94 18.71
C ASP A 6 -27.58 12.17 18.44
N ALA A 7 -26.91 12.97 19.28
CA ALA A 7 -25.49 13.27 19.15
C ALA A 7 -24.62 11.99 19.13
N GLU A 8 -25.00 10.97 19.92
CA GLU A 8 -24.33 9.67 19.90
C GLU A 8 -24.58 8.88 18.61
N ALA A 9 -25.79 8.97 18.04
CA ALA A 9 -26.13 8.32 16.78
C ALA A 9 -25.40 8.99 15.60
N GLN A 10 -25.21 10.31 15.64
CA GLN A 10 -24.45 11.03 14.63
C GLN A 10 -22.95 10.72 14.68
N LYS A 11 -22.40 10.53 15.89
CA LYS A 11 -21.05 10.01 16.06
C LYS A 11 -20.93 8.59 15.49
N ALA A 12 -21.88 7.70 15.80
CA ALA A 12 -21.89 6.34 15.29
C ALA A 12 -21.99 6.29 13.75
N LEU A 13 -22.77 7.18 13.12
CA LEU A 13 -22.82 7.31 11.65
C LEU A 13 -21.46 7.73 11.06
N THR A 14 -20.75 8.62 11.73
CA THR A 14 -19.42 9.06 11.29
C THR A 14 -18.39 7.92 11.41
N GLU A 15 -18.47 7.15 12.50
CA GLU A 15 -17.66 5.94 12.69
C GLU A 15 -17.91 4.92 11.58
N THR A 16 -19.18 4.61 11.26
CA THR A 16 -19.51 3.63 10.21
C THR A 16 -19.07 4.10 8.82
N GLN A 17 -19.16 5.41 8.52
CA GLN A 17 -18.65 5.95 7.25
C GLN A 17 -17.12 5.87 7.14
N THR A 18 -16.41 5.97 8.26
CA THR A 18 -14.94 5.83 8.30
C THR A 18 -14.54 4.38 7.98
N HIS A 19 -15.27 3.41 8.54
CA HIS A 19 -15.04 1.97 8.35
C HIS A 19 -15.74 1.38 7.12
N PHE A 20 -16.42 2.19 6.30
CA PHE A 20 -17.18 1.74 5.13
C PHE A 20 -16.38 0.80 4.22
N LYS A 21 -15.11 1.11 3.98
CA LYS A 21 -14.27 0.29 3.09
C LYS A 21 -14.02 -1.11 3.64
N GLU A 22 -14.00 -1.27 4.96
CA GLU A 22 -13.79 -2.55 5.63
C GLU A 22 -15.08 -3.39 5.61
N ASP A 23 -16.21 -2.75 5.90
CA ASP A 23 -17.54 -3.38 5.94
C ASP A 23 -18.00 -3.89 4.56
N PHE A 24 -17.68 -3.16 3.49
CA PHE A 24 -18.07 -3.47 2.10
C PHE A 24 -16.92 -4.07 1.27
N THR A 25 -15.97 -4.75 1.91
CA THR A 25 -14.95 -5.52 1.20
C THR A 25 -15.52 -6.79 0.56
N THR A 26 -14.83 -7.33 -0.44
CA THR A 26 -15.15 -8.69 -0.96
C THR A 26 -13.90 -9.55 -0.98
N ASN A 27 -14.09 -10.86 -0.83
CA ASN A 27 -13.01 -11.83 -1.07
C ASN A 27 -12.80 -12.09 -2.57
N ARG A 28 -13.66 -11.55 -3.44
CA ARG A 28 -13.68 -11.83 -4.90
C ARG A 28 -12.94 -10.78 -5.72
N GLY A 29 -12.63 -9.62 -5.16
CA GLY A 29 -11.93 -8.55 -5.89
C GLY A 29 -12.18 -7.18 -5.28
N PHE A 30 -12.00 -6.15 -6.10
CA PHE A 30 -12.12 -4.75 -5.70
C PHE A 30 -13.23 -4.07 -6.51
N PHE A 31 -14.00 -3.19 -5.89
CA PHE A 31 -14.91 -2.30 -6.60
C PHE A 31 -14.13 -1.15 -7.25
N THR A 32 -14.67 -0.52 -8.30
CA THR A 32 -14.09 0.71 -8.84
C THR A 32 -14.43 1.91 -7.95
N GLU A 33 -13.82 3.09 -8.18
CA GLU A 33 -14.20 4.29 -7.42
C GLU A 33 -15.65 4.72 -7.71
N ALA A 34 -16.09 4.57 -8.96
CA ALA A 34 -17.48 4.83 -9.35
C ALA A 34 -18.43 3.90 -8.59
N ASP A 35 -18.11 2.60 -8.54
CA ASP A 35 -18.91 1.62 -7.80
C ASP A 35 -18.89 1.88 -6.29
N GLU A 36 -17.74 2.27 -5.71
CA GLU A 36 -17.67 2.65 -4.28
C GLU A 36 -18.61 3.84 -3.98
N THR A 37 -18.67 4.84 -4.86
CA THR A 37 -19.59 5.98 -4.66
C THR A 37 -21.05 5.57 -4.77
N ALA A 38 -21.39 4.70 -5.73
CA ALA A 38 -22.74 4.17 -5.89
C ALA A 38 -23.14 3.26 -4.71
N LEU A 39 -22.24 2.38 -4.26
CA LEU A 39 -22.42 1.51 -3.09
C LEU A 39 -22.66 2.33 -1.83
N ARG A 40 -21.91 3.42 -1.63
CA ARG A 40 -22.12 4.33 -0.49
C ARG A 40 -23.50 4.97 -0.51
N ALA A 41 -23.92 5.48 -1.66
CA ALA A 41 -25.24 6.09 -1.79
C ALA A 41 -26.36 5.07 -1.51
N LEU A 42 -26.23 3.87 -2.08
CA LEU A 42 -27.22 2.81 -1.93
C LEU A 42 -27.25 2.21 -0.51
N ALA A 43 -26.10 2.11 0.15
CA ALA A 43 -26.02 1.68 1.55
C ALA A 43 -26.70 2.68 2.49
N LEU A 44 -26.54 3.99 2.26
CA LEU A 44 -27.23 5.03 3.02
C LEU A 44 -28.74 5.01 2.76
N GLU A 45 -29.17 4.82 1.51
CA GLU A 45 -30.59 4.68 1.16
C GLU A 45 -31.22 3.47 1.87
N LYS A 46 -30.56 2.30 1.83
CA LYS A 46 -31.02 1.09 2.53
C LYS A 46 -31.01 1.28 4.05
N LEU A 47 -30.03 2.01 4.60
CA LEU A 47 -30.00 2.35 6.01
C LEU A 47 -31.21 3.20 6.40
N ASP A 48 -31.53 4.24 5.62
CA ASP A 48 -32.71 5.08 5.86
C ASP A 48 -34.00 4.24 5.81
N LEU A 49 -34.12 3.32 4.86
CA LEU A 49 -35.26 2.40 4.77
C LEU A 49 -35.36 1.48 5.99
N GLU A 50 -34.25 0.92 6.48
CA GLU A 50 -34.23 0.09 7.69
C GLU A 50 -34.58 0.89 8.95
N LEU A 51 -34.13 2.14 9.04
CA LEU A 51 -34.47 3.03 10.15
C LEU A 51 -35.96 3.41 10.14
N LEU A 52 -36.54 3.63 8.95
CA LEU A 52 -37.97 3.92 8.81
C LEU A 52 -38.87 2.74 9.21
N LYS A 53 -38.42 1.49 9.03
CA LYS A 53 -39.19 0.30 9.44
C LYS A 53 -39.41 0.21 10.95
N ASN A 54 -38.49 0.75 11.75
CA ASN A 54 -38.60 0.71 13.21
C ASN A 54 -39.60 1.75 13.76
N GLY A 55 -40.03 2.72 12.94
CA GLY A 55 -41.10 3.66 13.29
C GLY A 55 -40.77 4.63 14.44
N THR A 56 -39.53 4.66 14.92
CA THR A 56 -39.07 5.53 16.00
C THR A 56 -38.63 6.89 15.46
N SER A 57 -39.14 7.97 16.06
CA SER A 57 -38.77 9.35 15.70
C SER A 57 -37.38 9.75 16.21
N GLU A 58 -36.92 9.09 17.27
CA GLU A 58 -35.60 9.28 17.88
C GLU A 58 -34.77 8.02 17.67
N ILE A 59 -33.66 8.14 16.96
CA ILE A 59 -32.77 7.01 16.65
C ILE A 59 -31.59 7.08 17.59
N ASN A 60 -31.44 6.05 18.43
CA ASN A 60 -30.29 5.89 19.31
C ASN A 60 -29.12 5.19 18.59
N SER A 61 -27.90 5.33 19.10
CA SER A 61 -26.67 4.74 18.58
C SER A 61 -26.75 3.21 18.39
N THR A 62 -27.43 2.52 19.30
CA THR A 62 -27.62 1.05 19.23
C THR A 62 -28.51 0.65 18.05
N GLU A 63 -29.58 1.41 17.79
CA GLU A 63 -30.49 1.14 16.67
C GLU A 63 -29.80 1.39 15.33
N LEU A 64 -29.03 2.48 15.24
CA LEU A 64 -28.23 2.81 14.06
C LEU A 64 -27.19 1.72 13.75
N ARG A 65 -26.46 1.25 14.76
CA ARG A 65 -25.49 0.15 14.60
C ARG A 65 -26.17 -1.15 14.18
N ARG A 66 -27.34 -1.46 14.73
CA ARG A 66 -28.12 -2.64 14.36
C ARG A 66 -28.60 -2.55 12.91
N ALA A 67 -29.15 -1.40 12.50
CA ALA A 67 -29.60 -1.18 11.14
C ALA A 67 -28.44 -1.24 10.14
N TRP A 68 -27.29 -0.63 10.48
CA TRP A 68 -26.07 -0.71 9.68
C TRP A 68 -25.60 -2.16 9.47
N ASN A 69 -25.54 -2.95 10.55
CA ASN A 69 -25.16 -4.36 10.47
C ASN A 69 -26.13 -5.18 9.60
N THR A 70 -27.43 -4.87 9.62
CA THR A 70 -28.41 -5.48 8.73
C THR A 70 -28.10 -5.16 7.26
N VAL A 71 -27.79 -3.89 6.95
CA VAL A 71 -27.43 -3.45 5.59
C VAL A 71 -26.15 -4.13 5.10
N VAL A 72 -25.10 -4.19 5.94
CA VAL A 72 -23.85 -4.88 5.61
C VAL A 72 -24.10 -6.38 5.40
N THR A 73 -24.93 -7.01 6.23
CA THR A 73 -25.28 -8.43 6.06
C THR A 73 -26.06 -8.66 4.77
N ASP A 74 -27.00 -7.76 4.44
CA ASP A 74 -27.78 -7.79 3.19
C ASP A 74 -26.88 -7.70 1.96
N PHE A 75 -25.88 -6.82 2.01
CA PHE A 75 -24.86 -6.68 0.98
C PHE A 75 -24.11 -7.99 0.73
N HIS A 76 -23.60 -8.64 1.78
CA HIS A 76 -22.86 -9.90 1.63
C HIS A 76 -23.74 -11.09 1.23
N ARG A 77 -25.02 -11.10 1.64
CA ARG A 77 -25.96 -12.20 1.32
C ARG A 77 -26.53 -12.10 -0.09
N ASN A 78 -26.83 -10.89 -0.57
CA ASN A 78 -27.43 -10.65 -1.87
C ASN A 78 -26.39 -10.38 -2.95
N ASN A 79 -25.32 -11.18 -2.97
CA ASN A 79 -24.27 -11.15 -3.99
C ASN A 79 -23.77 -9.72 -4.29
N TYR A 80 -23.51 -8.93 -3.25
CA TYR A 80 -22.99 -7.56 -3.36
C TYR A 80 -23.91 -6.58 -4.09
N TRP A 81 -25.23 -6.81 -4.06
CA TRP A 81 -26.24 -5.99 -4.75
C TRP A 81 -25.96 -5.82 -6.26
N ASP A 82 -25.54 -6.91 -6.90
CA ASP A 82 -25.23 -6.98 -8.33
C ASP A 82 -24.04 -6.11 -8.78
N PHE A 83 -23.26 -5.57 -7.85
CA PHE A 83 -21.98 -4.95 -8.19
C PHE A 83 -20.95 -6.03 -8.50
N GLU A 84 -20.31 -5.94 -9.67
CA GLU A 84 -19.28 -6.89 -10.10
C GLU A 84 -17.90 -6.47 -9.59
N PRO A 85 -17.28 -7.23 -8.65
CA PRO A 85 -15.94 -6.94 -8.21
C PRO A 85 -14.94 -7.22 -9.34
N THR A 86 -14.07 -6.27 -9.59
CA THR A 86 -13.01 -6.38 -10.60
C THR A 86 -11.77 -7.03 -9.99
N PHE A 87 -11.14 -7.96 -10.73
CA PHE A 87 -9.90 -8.64 -10.30
C PHE A 87 -8.63 -7.81 -10.54
N GLU A 88 -8.72 -6.72 -11.30
CA GLU A 88 -7.61 -5.82 -11.53
C GLU A 88 -7.22 -5.12 -10.22
N LYS A 89 -6.08 -5.55 -9.68
CA LYS A 89 -5.47 -4.95 -8.51
C LYS A 89 -5.15 -3.50 -8.85
N ARG A 90 -5.85 -2.55 -8.21
CA ARG A 90 -5.62 -1.12 -8.41
C ARG A 90 -4.10 -0.84 -8.37
N PRO A 91 -3.55 -0.07 -9.32
CA PRO A 91 -2.19 0.41 -9.18
C PRO A 91 -2.14 1.23 -7.89
N LYS A 92 -1.32 0.78 -6.93
CA LYS A 92 -1.13 1.50 -5.67
C LYS A 92 -0.60 2.88 -6.05
N VAL A 93 -1.43 3.92 -5.91
CA VAL A 93 -1.00 5.29 -6.15
C VAL A 93 0.06 5.59 -5.09
N LEU A 94 1.32 5.50 -5.49
CA LEU A 94 2.45 5.76 -4.61
C LEU A 94 2.38 7.23 -4.22
N THR A 95 2.53 7.52 -2.93
CA THR A 95 2.72 8.91 -2.50
C THR A 95 3.99 9.48 -3.13
N GLN A 96 4.08 10.80 -3.28
CA GLN A 96 5.25 11.46 -3.87
C GLN A 96 6.55 11.01 -3.17
N GLU A 97 6.51 10.86 -1.84
CA GLU A 97 7.63 10.35 -1.05
C GLU A 97 7.99 8.90 -1.38
N GLN A 98 7.01 8.01 -1.55
CA GLN A 98 7.25 6.61 -1.92
C GLN A 98 7.82 6.48 -3.33
N LYS A 99 7.39 7.37 -4.25
CA LYS A 99 7.94 7.45 -5.60
C LYS A 99 9.41 7.88 -5.56
N THR A 100 9.72 8.95 -4.84
CA THR A 100 11.10 9.42 -4.64
C THR A 100 11.97 8.34 -3.99
N PHE A 101 11.50 7.65 -2.95
CA PHE A 101 12.26 6.57 -2.32
C PHE A 101 12.55 5.43 -3.30
N ARG A 102 11.58 5.03 -4.13
CA ARG A 102 11.76 3.98 -5.14
C ARG A 102 12.80 4.38 -6.19
N GLU A 103 12.84 5.66 -6.57
CA GLU A 103 13.81 6.20 -7.51
C GLU A 103 15.21 6.33 -6.89
N MET A 104 15.30 6.65 -5.59
CA MET A 104 16.58 6.79 -4.88
C MET A 104 17.17 5.45 -4.40
N PHE A 105 16.33 4.45 -4.12
CA PHE A 105 16.76 3.17 -3.55
C PHE A 105 17.88 2.48 -4.35
N PRO A 106 17.84 2.42 -5.69
CA PRO A 106 18.94 1.85 -6.48
C PRO A 106 20.28 2.55 -6.25
N TYR A 107 20.28 3.88 -6.08
CA TYR A 107 21.49 4.66 -5.81
C TYR A 107 22.04 4.38 -4.41
N VAL A 108 21.16 4.38 -3.40
CA VAL A 108 21.53 4.02 -2.03
C VAL A 108 22.12 2.61 -1.99
N TRP A 109 21.50 1.67 -2.70
CA TRP A 109 21.97 0.29 -2.78
C TRP A 109 23.33 0.16 -3.46
N ALA A 110 23.56 0.91 -4.56
CA ALA A 110 24.84 0.94 -5.26
C ALA A 110 25.98 1.46 -4.36
N VAL A 111 25.71 2.49 -3.55
CA VAL A 111 26.68 3.01 -2.58
C VAL A 111 27.03 1.96 -1.52
N ILE A 112 26.02 1.28 -0.95
CA ILE A 112 26.25 0.21 0.03
C ILE A 112 27.09 -0.92 -0.58
N GLN A 113 26.75 -1.37 -1.79
CA GLN A 113 27.51 -2.41 -2.51
C GLN A 113 28.97 -1.98 -2.74
N SER A 114 29.18 -0.75 -3.21
CA SER A 114 30.54 -0.22 -3.41
C SER A 114 31.34 -0.16 -2.12
N GLY A 115 30.72 0.22 -0.99
CA GLY A 115 31.36 0.24 0.33
C GLY A 115 31.77 -1.15 0.81
N ILE A 116 30.93 -2.17 0.60
CA ILE A 116 31.25 -3.57 0.93
C ILE A 116 32.41 -4.08 0.08
N ILE A 117 32.40 -3.81 -1.23
CA ILE A 117 33.47 -4.23 -2.14
C ILE A 117 34.77 -3.52 -1.77
N LEU A 118 34.73 -2.20 -1.56
CA LEU A 118 35.92 -1.42 -1.18
C LEU A 118 36.49 -1.88 0.14
N LYS A 119 35.66 -2.11 1.15
CA LYS A 119 36.10 -2.63 2.45
C LYS A 119 36.74 -4.01 2.30
N THR A 120 36.13 -4.91 1.53
CA THR A 120 36.70 -6.23 1.24
C THR A 120 38.03 -6.11 0.49
N ALA A 121 38.11 -5.22 -0.50
CA ALA A 121 39.33 -4.99 -1.27
C ALA A 121 40.48 -4.45 -0.41
N VAL A 122 40.23 -3.41 0.37
CA VAL A 122 41.24 -2.78 1.23
C VAL A 122 41.65 -3.70 2.39
N TYR A 123 40.69 -4.32 3.06
CA TYR A 123 40.98 -5.10 4.27
C TYR A 123 41.56 -6.48 3.95
N TYR A 124 41.03 -7.17 2.93
CA TYR A 124 41.51 -8.49 2.59
C TYR A 124 42.75 -8.45 1.71
N PHE A 125 42.77 -7.62 0.66
CA PHE A 125 43.92 -7.56 -0.26
C PHE A 125 44.95 -6.53 0.14
N GLY A 126 44.56 -5.36 0.68
CA GLY A 126 45.52 -4.34 1.12
C GLY A 126 46.36 -4.79 2.33
N ILE A 127 45.73 -5.38 3.35
CA ILE A 127 46.47 -5.90 4.51
C ILE A 127 47.28 -7.15 4.11
N ARG A 128 46.69 -8.07 3.35
CA ARG A 128 47.38 -9.29 2.93
C ARG A 128 48.53 -9.05 1.95
N SER A 129 48.41 -8.09 1.02
CA SER A 129 49.53 -7.71 0.14
C SER A 129 50.65 -7.01 0.90
N SER A 130 50.35 -6.33 2.01
CA SER A 130 51.38 -5.75 2.88
C SER A 130 52.16 -6.81 3.67
N SER A 131 51.52 -7.95 3.99
CA SER A 131 52.16 -9.08 4.68
C SER A 131 52.83 -10.08 3.74
N ASP A 132 52.36 -10.21 2.49
CA ASP A 132 52.89 -11.15 1.50
C ASP A 132 52.78 -10.55 0.08
N PRO A 133 53.85 -9.89 -0.42
CA PRO A 133 53.84 -9.11 -1.66
C PRO A 133 53.99 -10.00 -2.91
N SER A 134 53.22 -11.09 -2.99
CA SER A 134 53.19 -11.94 -4.16
C SER A 134 52.45 -11.28 -5.33
N THR A 135 52.89 -11.56 -6.55
CA THR A 135 52.28 -11.01 -7.79
C THR A 135 50.79 -11.34 -7.90
N GLU A 136 50.36 -12.50 -7.39
CA GLU A 136 48.96 -12.93 -7.37
C GLU A 136 48.07 -11.99 -6.56
N ASN A 137 48.54 -11.54 -5.38
CA ASN A 137 47.77 -10.62 -4.52
C ASN A 137 47.54 -9.26 -5.19
N HIS A 138 48.50 -8.77 -5.97
CA HIS A 138 48.34 -7.54 -6.75
C HIS A 138 47.32 -7.70 -7.89
N ILE A 139 47.31 -8.86 -8.58
CA ILE A 139 46.33 -9.15 -9.63
C ILE A 139 44.92 -9.16 -9.05
N PHE A 140 44.70 -9.80 -7.90
CA PHE A 140 43.38 -9.81 -7.25
C PHE A 140 42.95 -8.42 -6.76
N LEU A 141 43.89 -7.59 -6.28
CA LEU A 141 43.61 -6.20 -5.91
C LEU A 141 43.13 -5.38 -7.11
N TYR A 142 43.85 -5.44 -8.24
CA TYR A 142 43.46 -4.72 -9.45
C TYR A 142 42.15 -5.24 -10.04
N LEU A 143 41.91 -6.55 -9.99
CA LEU A 143 40.64 -7.14 -10.43
C LEU A 143 39.46 -6.68 -9.56
N ALA A 144 39.64 -6.59 -8.24
CA ALA A 144 38.62 -6.11 -7.33
C ALA A 144 38.29 -4.62 -7.59
N LEU A 145 39.31 -3.78 -7.81
CA LEU A 145 39.14 -2.37 -8.15
C LEU A 145 38.45 -2.19 -9.52
N ALA A 146 38.88 -2.93 -10.54
CA ALA A 146 38.27 -2.89 -11.87
C ALA A 146 36.81 -3.37 -11.85
N THR A 147 36.49 -4.39 -11.06
CA THR A 147 35.11 -4.89 -10.91
C THR A 147 34.24 -3.88 -10.16
N SER A 148 34.78 -3.22 -9.14
CA SER A 148 34.08 -2.15 -8.42
C SER A 148 33.78 -0.95 -9.32
N ALA A 149 34.77 -0.48 -10.10
CA ALA A 149 34.58 0.61 -11.04
C ALA A 149 33.63 0.22 -12.18
N GLY A 150 33.77 -0.99 -12.73
CA GLY A 150 32.94 -1.51 -13.81
C GLY A 150 31.48 -1.67 -13.42
N THR A 151 31.19 -2.11 -12.20
CA THR A 151 29.81 -2.22 -11.68
C THR A 151 29.15 -0.85 -11.51
N LEU A 152 29.89 0.17 -11.06
CA LEU A 152 29.42 1.55 -10.99
C LEU A 152 29.14 2.15 -12.37
N ILE A 153 30.05 1.96 -13.32
CA ILE A 153 29.89 2.45 -14.70
C ILE A 153 28.70 1.78 -15.38
N TYR A 154 28.58 0.46 -15.24
CA TYR A 154 27.45 -0.30 -15.78
C TYR A 154 26.12 0.14 -15.18
N PHE A 155 26.08 0.36 -13.86
CA PHE A 155 24.88 0.84 -13.17
C PHE A 155 24.48 2.24 -13.67
N ALA A 156 25.43 3.17 -13.76
CA ALA A 156 25.20 4.52 -14.29
C ALA A 156 24.68 4.49 -15.74
N TRP A 157 25.29 3.66 -16.60
CA TRP A 157 24.88 3.50 -17.99
C TRP A 157 23.48 2.88 -18.15
N LYS A 158 23.18 1.82 -17.40
CA LYS A 158 21.86 1.17 -17.43
C LYS A 158 20.76 2.13 -16.95
N ASN A 159 21.03 2.91 -15.89
CA ASN A 159 20.04 3.84 -15.37
C ASN A 159 19.84 5.06 -16.28
N SER A 160 20.89 5.51 -16.98
CA SER A 160 20.81 6.57 -18.00
C SER A 160 19.98 6.19 -19.24
N ARG A 161 19.78 4.90 -19.53
CA ARG A 161 18.96 4.41 -20.65
C ARG A 161 17.50 4.15 -20.29
N ASN A 162 17.18 4.07 -19.00
CA ASN A 162 15.83 3.78 -18.49
C ASN A 162 15.11 5.04 -17.96
N GLN A 163 15.76 6.20 -18.02
CA GLN A 163 15.13 7.53 -17.93
C GLN A 163 14.80 8.02 -19.34
#